data_AF-A0A5S4UCJ6-F1
#
_entry.id   AF-A0A5S4UCJ6-F1
#
_cell.length_a   1.000
_cell.length_b   1.000
_cell.length_c   1.000
_cell.angle_alpha   90.00
_cell.angle_beta   90.00
_cell.angle_gamma   90.00
#
_symmetry.space_group_name_H-M   'P 1'
#
loop_
_entity.id
_entity.type
_entity.pdbx_description
1 polymer ?
#
loop_
_entity_poly.entity_id
_entity_poly.type
_entity_poly.pdbx_seq_one_letter_code
_entity_poly.pdbx_strand_id
1 'polypeptide(L)' 'MSHHHLWEMIRTLYFLGLSVSMLFTFFMSKDNSLVMRFLAAILIGVTWPLSFPVVIVFSFF' A
#
# COMPACT_ATOMS: atom_id res chain seq x y z
N MET A 1 11.81 21.98 -15.13
CA MET A 1 11.88 20.59 -14.67
C MET A 1 11.22 19.72 -15.72
N SER A 2 11.98 18.85 -16.41
CA SER A 2 11.48 18.08 -17.54
C SER A 2 10.39 17.10 -17.07
N HIS A 3 9.26 17.05 -17.78
CA HIS A 3 8.09 16.22 -17.44
C HIS A 3 8.44 14.73 -17.23
N HIS A 4 9.55 14.27 -17.81
CA HIS A 4 10.08 12.91 -17.64
C HIS A 4 10.45 12.58 -16.19
N HIS A 5 11.00 13.53 -15.42
CA HIS A 5 11.37 13.29 -14.01
C HIS A 5 10.14 13.09 -13.10
N LEU A 6 9.06 13.82 -13.37
CA LEU A 6 7.83 13.71 -12.57
C LEU A 6 7.17 12.34 -12.78
N TRP A 7 7.17 11.86 -14.02
CA TRP A 7 6.62 10.54 -14.36
C TRP A 7 7.37 9.41 -13.64
N GLU A 8 8.70 9.46 -13.64
CA GLU A 8 9.53 8.46 -12.94
C GLU A 8 9.30 8.49 -11.42
N MET A 9 9.22 9.68 -10.82
CA MET A 9 8.94 9.84 -9.40
C MET A 9 7.56 9.28 -9.01
N ILE A 10 6.51 9.63 -9.75
CA ILE A 10 5.15 9.15 -9.48
C ILE A 10 5.11 7.62 -9.59
N ARG A 11 5.72 7.06 -10.64
CA ARG A 11 5.78 5.60 -10.83
C ARG A 11 6.49 4.90 -9.69
N THR A 12 7.62 5.45 -9.23
CA THR A 12 8.42 4.89 -8.14
C THR A 12 7.66 4.97 -6.81
N LEU A 13 7.04 6.11 -6.50
CA LEU A 13 6.20 6.27 -5.31
C LEU A 13 5.04 5.27 -5.32
N TYR A 14 4.35 5.14 -6.46
CA TYR A 14 3.25 4.18 -6.64
C TYR A 14 3.67 2.73 -6.43
N PHE A 15 4.80 2.32 -6.98
CA PHE A 15 5.30 0.97 -6.77
C PHE A 15 5.75 0.73 -5.33
N LEU A 16 6.44 1.72 -4.74
CA LEU A 16 6.98 1.62 -3.40
C LEU A 16 5.86 1.45 -2.39
N GLY A 17 4.85 2.33 -2.41
CA GLY A 17 3.81 2.24 -1.41
C GLY A 17 2.73 1.21 -1.70
N LEU A 18 2.58 0.73 -2.95
CA LEU A 18 1.86 -0.53 -3.21
C LEU A 18 2.57 -1.68 -2.50
N SER A 19 3.90 -1.81 -2.63
CA SER A 19 4.66 -2.86 -1.93
C SER A 19 4.55 -2.73 -0.41
N VAL A 20 4.74 -1.52 0.13
CA VAL A 20 4.69 -1.29 1.58
C VAL A 20 3.29 -1.56 2.15
N SER A 21 2.24 -1.04 1.52
CA SER A 21 0.86 -1.24 2.00
C SER A 21 0.40 -2.70 1.88
N MET A 22 0.81 -3.40 0.82
CA MET A 22 0.54 -4.83 0.65
C MET A 22 1.26 -5.65 1.72
N LEU A 23 2.55 -5.38 1.97
CA LEU A 23 3.32 -6.04 3.04
C LEU A 23 2.72 -5.76 4.42
N PHE A 24 2.35 -4.52 4.70
CA PHE A 24 1.79 -4.12 5.99
C PHE A 24 0.43 -4.76 6.25
N THR A 25 -0.49 -4.70 5.27
CA THR A 25 -1.80 -5.35 5.35
C THR A 25 -1.66 -6.86 5.49
N PHE A 26 -0.71 -7.46 4.75
CA PHE A 26 -0.42 -8.87 4.86
C PHE A 26 0.10 -9.24 6.25
N PHE A 27 0.94 -8.41 6.88
CA PHE A 27 1.44 -8.65 8.23
C PHE A 27 0.37 -8.45 9.30
N MET A 28 -0.49 -7.45 9.12
CA MET A 28 -1.55 -7.07 10.05
C MET A 28 -2.72 -8.07 10.06
N SER A 29 -3.11 -8.59 8.90
CA SER A 29 -4.12 -9.66 8.83
C SER A 29 -3.52 -10.96 9.34
N LYS A 30 -3.63 -11.19 10.65
CA LYS A 30 -3.26 -12.43 11.34
C LYS A 30 -4.39 -13.47 11.23
N ASP A 31 -5.01 -13.55 10.05
CA ASP A 31 -6.17 -14.38 9.79
C ASP A 31 -5.76 -15.73 9.18
N ASN A 32 -6.47 -16.81 9.51
CA ASN A 32 -6.14 -18.18 9.07
C ASN A 32 -6.39 -18.38 7.56
N SER A 33 -7.24 -17.56 6.96
CA SER A 33 -7.53 -17.61 5.51
C SER A 33 -6.52 -16.78 4.72
N LEU A 34 -5.51 -17.46 4.16
CA LEU A 34 -4.50 -16.86 3.27
C LEU A 34 -5.12 -16.19 2.03
N VAL A 35 -6.26 -16.67 1.54
CA VAL A 35 -6.97 -16.11 0.38
C VAL A 35 -7.52 -14.72 0.72
N MET A 36 -8.19 -14.58 1.87
CA MET A 36 -8.72 -13.29 2.31
C MET A 36 -7.60 -12.29 2.62
N ARG A 37 -6.48 -12.76 3.17
CA ARG A 37 -5.25 -11.94 3.35
C ARG A 37 -4.75 -11.36 2.04
N PHE A 38 -4.63 -12.19 1.01
CA PHE A 38 -4.15 -11.72 -0.30
C PHE A 38 -5.15 -10.76 -0.94
N LEU A 39 -6.45 -11.07 -0.88
CA LEU A 39 -7.49 -10.20 -1.43
C LEU A 39 -7.48 -8.83 -0.75
N ALA A 40 -7.41 -8.80 0.59
CA ALA A 40 -7.35 -7.57 1.37
C ALA A 40 -6.05 -6.79 1.09
N ALA A 41 -4.90 -7.47 1.04
CA ALA A 41 -3.61 -6.84 0.75
C ALA A 41 -3.56 -6.23 -0.66
N ILE A 42 -4.15 -6.89 -1.67
CA ILE A 42 -4.27 -6.35 -3.03
C ILE A 42 -5.23 -5.16 -3.05
N LEU A 43 -6.40 -5.27 -2.39
CA LEU A 43 -7.40 -4.21 -2.36
C LEU A 43 -6.82 -2.93 -1.72
N ILE A 44 -6.18 -3.06 -0.55
CA ILE A 44 -5.51 -1.95 0.15
C ILE A 44 -4.29 -1.45 -0.64
N GLY A 45 -3.54 -2.35 -1.28
CA GLY A 45 -2.41 -2.03 -2.14
C GLY A 45 -2.78 -1.20 -3.36
N VAL A 46 -3.97 -1.43 -3.94
CA VAL A 46 -4.50 -0.64 -5.05
C VAL A 46 -5.04 0.71 -4.56
N THR A 47 -5.69 0.77 -3.40
CA THR A 47 -6.21 2.01 -2.81
C THR A 47 -5.18 2.78 -1.97
N TRP A 48 -3.92 2.36 -2.02
CA TRP A 48 -2.82 2.90 -1.20
C TRP A 48 -2.62 4.42 -1.22
N PRO A 49 -2.91 5.21 -2.30
CA PRO A 49 -2.70 6.66 -2.26
C PRO A 49 -3.60 7.36 -1.24
N LEU A 50 -4.75 6.74 -0.93
CA LEU A 50 -5.71 7.21 0.07
C LEU A 50 -5.54 6.48 1.40
N SER A 51 -5.22 5.19 1.37
CA SER A 51 -5.19 4.33 2.56
C SER A 51 -3.91 4.46 3.40
N PHE A 52 -2.77 4.80 2.78
CA PHE A 52 -1.48 4.89 3.48
C PHE A 52 -1.45 5.89 4.66
N PRO A 53 -1.92 7.16 4.52
CA PRO A 53 -1.99 8.08 5.65
C PRO A 53 -2.93 7.58 6.76
N VAL A 54 -4.05 6.94 6.40
CA VAL A 54 -5.02 6.40 7.35
C VAL A 54 -4.42 5.25 8.17
N VAL A 55 -3.69 4.33 7.54
CA VAL A 55 -3.05 3.18 8.21
C VAL A 55 -1.97 3.62 9.20
N ILE A 56 -1.20 4.67 8.88
CA ILE A 56 -0.20 5.23 9.80
C ILE A 56 -0.89 5.82 11.04
N VAL A 57 -1.95 6.60 10.86
CA VAL A 57 -2.72 7.18 11.97
C VAL A 57 -3.32 6.08 12.84
N PHE A 58 -3.89 5.03 12.23
CA PHE A 58 -4.45 3.89 12.96
C PHE A 58 -3.39 3.03 13.66
N SER A 59 -2.14 3.02 13.21
CA SER A 59 -1.06 2.29 13.90
C SER A 59 -0.52 3.03 15.12
N PHE A 60 -0.74 4.34 15.20
CA PHE A 60 -0.35 5.17 16.34
C PHE A 60 -1.41 5.27 17.44
N PHE A 61 -2.64 4.80 17.17
CA PHE A 61 -3.80 4.84 18.07
C PHE A 61 -4.12 3.44 18.61
#